data_AF-A0A535ZVS9-F1
#
_entry.id   AF-A0A535ZVS9-F1
#
_cell.length_a   1.000
_cell.length_b   1.000
_cell.length_c   1.000
_cell.angle_alpha   90.00
_cell.angle_beta   90.00
_cell.angle_gamma   90.00
#
_symmetry.space_group_name_H-M   'P 1'
#
loop_
_entity.id
_entity.type
_entity.pdbx_description
1 polymer ?
#
loop_
_entity_poly.entity_id
_entity_poly.type
_entity_poly.pdbx_seq_one_letter_code
_entity_poly.pdbx_strand_id
1 'polypeptide(L)'
;MNGISANGSYSTPTGKLVNQAGTYEWVASFSGDANNNPASTKCGDEAVTIKNPQVSQITPTTTTCALFSGCTAATLSTIQYSTKNGVISQVDPGVFFYWVKVTSGTGPQTFTITQSNVGSPVANTSRIFLVGAGSNAFDSNCNSLGAAVSQDPSTGAVTVKFTGTGGTVFLGIKYSTSNVVGETVPSPSEDWTYTFATTGVTGSTSKIDLAPKTP
;
A
#
# COMPACT_ATOMS: atom_id res chain seq x y z
N MET A 1 45.16 -11.22 4.79
CA MET A 1 44.47 -10.07 4.17
C MET A 1 45.57 -9.18 3.61
N ASN A 2 45.67 -9.03 2.29
CA ASN A 2 46.69 -8.19 1.68
C ASN A 2 46.37 -6.72 2.00
N GLY A 3 47.35 -6.02 2.55
CA GLY A 3 47.22 -4.64 3.03
C GLY A 3 46.83 -3.68 1.90
N ILE A 4 46.01 -2.71 2.27
CA ILE A 4 45.57 -1.63 1.41
C ILE A 4 46.79 -0.77 1.05
N SER A 5 47.12 -0.62 -0.24
CA SER A 5 48.42 -0.08 -0.69
C SER A 5 48.38 1.35 -1.24
N ALA A 6 47.25 2.07 -1.15
CA ALA A 6 47.13 3.43 -1.68
C ALA A 6 46.07 4.25 -0.93
N ASN A 7 46.07 5.57 -1.12
CA ASN A 7 44.93 6.42 -0.79
C ASN A 7 43.88 6.29 -1.90
N GLY A 8 42.60 6.13 -1.54
CA GLY A 8 41.52 6.04 -2.53
C GLY A 8 40.17 5.69 -1.91
N SER A 9 39.13 5.73 -2.74
CA SER A 9 37.82 5.22 -2.36
C SER A 9 37.85 3.68 -2.39
N TYR A 10 37.42 3.06 -1.30
CA TYR A 10 37.27 1.62 -1.20
C TYR A 10 35.81 1.23 -1.28
N SER A 11 35.50 0.30 -2.18
CA SER A 11 34.17 -0.31 -2.29
C SER A 11 34.18 -1.69 -1.66
N THR A 12 33.04 -2.13 -1.14
CA THR A 12 32.85 -3.51 -0.68
C THR A 12 33.03 -4.47 -1.88
N PRO A 13 34.01 -5.40 -1.86
CA PRO A 13 34.33 -6.24 -3.04
C PRO A 13 33.18 -7.17 -3.46
N THR A 14 32.27 -7.47 -2.53
CA THR A 14 31.03 -8.20 -2.77
C THR A 14 30.04 -7.75 -1.69
N GLY A 15 29.05 -6.93 -2.06
CA GLY A 15 28.01 -6.48 -1.14
C GLY A 15 27.25 -7.66 -0.50
N LYS A 16 26.67 -7.45 0.68
CA LYS A 16 25.74 -8.43 1.27
C LYS A 16 24.40 -8.34 0.56
N LEU A 17 23.91 -9.47 0.05
CA LEU A 17 22.51 -9.57 -0.36
C LEU A 17 21.64 -9.69 0.89
N VAL A 18 20.73 -8.75 1.02
CA VAL A 18 19.77 -8.67 2.12
C VAL A 18 18.39 -8.97 1.56
N ASN A 19 17.78 -10.07 2.00
CA ASN A 19 16.49 -10.56 1.47
C ASN A 19 15.32 -10.39 2.46
N GLN A 20 15.56 -9.74 3.59
CA GLN A 20 14.56 -9.49 4.62
C GLN A 20 14.49 -7.99 4.91
N ALA A 21 13.28 -7.53 5.25
CA ALA A 21 13.13 -6.20 5.80
C ALA A 21 13.80 -6.11 7.18
N GLY A 22 14.37 -4.96 7.47
CA GLY A 22 15.11 -4.70 8.69
C GLY A 22 16.03 -3.50 8.54
N THR A 23 16.57 -3.04 9.66
CA THR A 23 17.68 -2.09 9.66
C THR A 23 18.98 -2.88 9.70
N TYR A 24 19.81 -2.64 8.71
CA TYR A 24 21.12 -3.26 8.56
C TYR A 24 22.17 -2.20 8.82
N GLU A 25 23.17 -2.58 9.62
CA GLU A 25 24.26 -1.72 10.04
C GLU A 25 25.55 -2.20 9.36
N TRP A 26 26.38 -1.27 8.90
CA TRP A 26 27.70 -1.57 8.37
C TRP A 26 28.76 -0.97 9.29
N VAL A 27 29.80 -1.76 9.57
CA VAL A 27 30.99 -1.27 10.25
C VAL A 27 32.14 -1.33 9.27
N ALA A 28 32.68 -0.16 8.94
CA ALA A 28 33.92 -0.04 8.20
C ALA A 28 35.07 0.02 9.21
N SER A 29 36.08 -0.83 9.05
CA SER A 29 37.29 -0.79 9.86
C SER A 29 38.53 -0.74 8.99
N PHE A 30 39.46 0.09 9.41
CA PHE A 30 40.77 0.28 8.83
C PHE A 30 41.80 0.02 9.92
N SER A 31 42.69 -0.96 9.70
CA SER A 31 43.66 -1.42 10.70
C SER A 31 44.85 -0.48 10.90
N GLY A 32 44.91 0.63 10.15
CA GLY A 32 46.10 1.47 10.08
C GLY A 32 47.12 0.95 9.08
N ASP A 33 48.07 1.82 8.73
CA ASP A 33 49.27 1.52 7.97
C ASP A 33 50.46 2.32 8.54
N ALA A 34 51.61 2.36 7.83
CA ALA A 34 52.80 3.08 8.30
C ALA A 34 52.60 4.60 8.45
N ASN A 35 51.60 5.17 7.77
CA ASN A 35 51.35 6.60 7.71
C ASN A 35 50.03 7.02 8.40
N ASN A 36 49.10 6.09 8.59
CA ASN A 36 47.75 6.35 9.07
C ASN A 36 47.41 5.50 10.30
N ASN A 37 46.82 6.13 11.32
CA ASN A 37 46.30 5.42 12.49
C ASN A 37 45.09 4.53 12.11
N PRO A 38 44.83 3.47 12.89
CA PRO A 38 43.61 2.67 12.75
C PRO A 38 42.35 3.52 12.98
N ALA A 39 41.27 3.21 12.26
CA ALA A 39 39.98 3.87 12.38
C ALA A 39 38.83 2.88 12.16
N SER A 40 37.68 3.12 12.79
CA SER A 40 36.48 2.34 12.54
C SER A 40 35.21 3.16 12.76
N THR A 41 34.16 2.88 12.00
CA THR A 41 32.81 3.37 12.31
C THR A 41 32.21 2.61 13.49
N LYS A 42 31.26 3.22 14.18
CA LYS A 42 30.47 2.59 15.24
C LYS A 42 29.20 1.98 14.66
N CYS A 43 28.63 1.00 15.36
CA CYS A 43 27.26 0.56 15.06
C CYS A 43 26.31 1.76 15.15
N GLY A 44 25.48 1.97 14.13
CA GLY A 44 24.56 3.12 14.03
C GLY A 44 25.09 4.28 13.18
N ASP A 45 26.38 4.30 12.81
CA ASP A 45 26.93 5.39 11.98
C ASP A 45 26.41 5.32 10.53
N GLU A 46 26.05 4.13 10.04
CA GLU A 46 25.65 3.89 8.64
C GLU A 46 24.44 2.93 8.54
N ALA A 47 23.32 3.28 9.17
CA ALA A 47 22.12 2.45 9.12
C ALA A 47 21.44 2.48 7.73
N VAL A 48 21.09 1.31 7.20
CA VAL A 48 20.26 1.16 6.00
C VAL A 48 19.01 0.36 6.33
N THR A 49 17.84 0.99 6.17
CA THR A 49 16.56 0.32 6.36
C THR A 49 16.04 -0.27 5.05
N ILE A 50 15.88 -1.59 5.03
CA ILE A 50 15.15 -2.32 3.99
C ILE A 50 13.71 -2.49 4.47
N LYS A 51 12.74 -2.03 3.68
CA LYS A 51 11.31 -2.27 3.95
C LYS A 51 10.81 -3.43 3.09
N ASN A 52 9.82 -4.17 3.61
CA ASN A 52 9.12 -5.16 2.79
C ASN A 52 8.51 -4.43 1.59
N PRO A 53 8.48 -5.04 0.39
CA PRO A 53 7.84 -4.42 -0.75
C PRO A 53 6.35 -4.23 -0.42
N GLN A 54 5.95 -2.99 -0.16
CA GLN A 54 4.56 -2.64 -0.01
C GLN A 54 3.89 -2.83 -1.37
N VAL A 55 3.16 -3.94 -1.52
CA VAL A 55 2.45 -4.26 -2.76
C VAL A 55 1.11 -3.53 -2.78
N SER A 56 0.39 -3.46 -1.66
CA SER A 56 -0.86 -2.73 -1.55
C SER A 56 -1.03 -2.07 -0.19
N GLN A 57 -1.87 -1.05 -0.11
CA GLN A 57 -2.24 -0.41 1.15
C GLN A 57 -3.59 0.32 1.01
N ILE A 58 -4.40 0.33 2.07
CA ILE A 58 -5.57 1.20 2.17
C ILE A 58 -5.18 2.44 2.97
N THR A 59 -5.49 3.62 2.45
CA THR A 59 -4.97 4.89 2.97
C THR A 59 -6.02 6.01 2.95
N PRO A 60 -5.84 7.09 3.74
CA PRO A 60 -6.66 8.29 3.63
C PRO A 60 -6.52 8.96 2.25
N THR A 61 -7.52 9.74 1.85
CA THR A 61 -7.55 10.39 0.52
C THR A 61 -6.55 11.54 0.33
N THR A 62 -5.83 11.92 1.38
CA THR A 62 -4.68 12.83 1.31
C THR A 62 -3.42 12.14 0.79
N THR A 63 -3.42 10.81 0.68
CA THR A 63 -2.27 10.03 0.21
C THR A 63 -2.04 10.21 -1.29
N THR A 64 -0.80 10.52 -1.67
CA THR A 64 -0.37 10.63 -3.06
C THR A 64 0.38 9.38 -3.53
N CYS A 65 0.57 9.24 -4.84
CA CYS A 65 1.40 8.17 -5.40
C CYS A 65 2.81 8.16 -4.76
N ALA A 66 3.43 9.33 -4.56
CA ALA A 66 4.77 9.44 -4.00
C ALA A 66 4.85 8.95 -2.55
N LEU A 67 3.81 9.20 -1.74
CA LEU A 67 3.73 8.68 -0.37
C LEU A 67 3.60 7.15 -0.35
N PHE A 68 2.79 6.60 -1.26
CA PHE A 68 2.63 5.14 -1.37
C PHE A 68 3.90 4.47 -1.90
N SER A 69 4.45 4.94 -3.03
CA SER A 69 5.66 4.37 -3.65
C SER A 69 6.89 4.51 -2.76
N GLY A 70 6.98 5.61 -2.00
CA GLY A 70 8.02 5.85 -1.00
C GLY A 70 7.83 5.10 0.33
N CYS A 71 6.76 4.31 0.49
CA CYS A 71 6.45 3.58 1.72
C CYS A 71 6.39 4.51 2.97
N THR A 72 5.78 5.68 2.79
CA THR A 72 5.57 6.71 3.85
C THR A 72 4.08 7.04 4.07
N ALA A 73 3.19 6.44 3.29
CA ALA A 73 1.75 6.61 3.44
C ALA A 73 1.22 5.99 4.75
N ALA A 74 0.25 6.66 5.38
CA ALA A 74 -0.45 6.16 6.54
C ALA A 74 -1.50 5.10 6.16
N THR A 75 -1.60 4.03 6.95
CA THR A 75 -2.64 3.02 6.79
C THR A 75 -3.95 3.48 7.43
N LEU A 76 -5.06 3.31 6.71
CA LEU A 76 -6.40 3.43 7.26
C LEU A 76 -6.97 2.02 7.47
N SER A 77 -7.20 1.64 8.73
CA SER A 77 -7.70 0.30 9.10
C SER A 77 -9.19 0.23 9.34
N THR A 78 -9.86 1.37 9.58
CA THR A 78 -11.26 1.39 10.02
C THR A 78 -12.01 2.58 9.44
N ILE A 79 -13.25 2.34 9.03
CA ILE A 79 -14.30 3.31 8.77
C ILE A 79 -15.30 3.17 9.91
N GLN A 80 -15.59 4.28 10.58
CA GLN A 80 -16.58 4.31 11.65
C GLN A 80 -17.96 4.64 11.10
N TYR A 81 -19.00 4.02 11.65
CA TYR A 81 -20.39 4.38 11.36
C TYR A 81 -21.19 4.74 12.62
N SER A 82 -22.17 5.61 12.47
CA SER A 82 -23.21 5.83 13.49
C SER A 82 -24.56 5.33 12.98
N THR A 83 -25.44 4.96 13.91
CA THR A 83 -26.78 4.49 13.57
C THR A 83 -27.85 5.48 14.00
N LYS A 84 -28.97 5.49 13.27
CA LYS A 84 -30.22 6.18 13.65
C LYS A 84 -31.36 5.24 13.33
N ASN A 85 -32.19 4.90 14.31
CA ASN A 85 -33.31 3.96 14.13
C ASN A 85 -32.88 2.60 13.54
N GLY A 86 -31.73 2.07 13.96
CA GLY A 86 -31.23 0.75 13.52
C GLY A 86 -30.63 0.70 12.11
N VAL A 87 -30.52 1.84 11.41
CA VAL A 87 -29.83 1.94 10.12
C VAL A 87 -28.57 2.80 10.22
N ILE A 88 -27.57 2.54 9.38
CA ILE A 88 -26.39 3.40 9.24
C ILE A 88 -26.83 4.78 8.77
N SER A 89 -26.51 5.82 9.54
CA SER A 89 -26.87 7.22 9.25
C SER A 89 -25.71 8.05 8.74
N GLN A 90 -24.49 7.71 9.13
CA GLN A 90 -23.27 8.42 8.77
C GLN A 90 -22.08 7.46 8.80
N VAL A 91 -21.08 7.76 7.97
CA VAL A 91 -19.78 7.08 7.92
C VAL A 91 -18.65 8.10 7.94
N ASP A 92 -17.52 7.74 8.55
CA ASP A 92 -16.29 8.54 8.59
C ASP A 92 -15.05 7.62 8.56
N PRO A 93 -14.12 7.77 7.59
CA PRO A 93 -14.13 8.75 6.51
C PRO A 93 -15.15 8.46 5.41
N GLY A 94 -15.59 9.51 4.71
CA GLY A 94 -16.50 9.40 3.56
C GLY A 94 -15.88 8.77 2.29
N VAL A 95 -14.53 8.76 2.23
CA VAL A 95 -13.75 8.24 1.11
C VAL A 95 -12.38 7.72 1.58
N PHE A 96 -11.82 6.75 0.86
CA PHE A 96 -10.46 6.25 1.06
C PHE A 96 -9.81 5.85 -0.28
N PHE A 97 -8.51 5.59 -0.29
CA PHE A 97 -7.81 4.97 -1.42
C PHE A 97 -7.41 3.54 -1.10
N TYR A 98 -7.56 2.65 -2.09
CA TYR A 98 -6.77 1.42 -2.18
C TYR A 98 -5.66 1.65 -3.19
N TRP A 99 -4.41 1.52 -2.74
CA TRP A 99 -3.22 1.60 -3.56
C TRP A 99 -2.67 0.20 -3.85
N VAL A 100 -2.19 -0.02 -5.06
CA VAL A 100 -1.46 -1.25 -5.43
C VAL A 100 -0.34 -0.96 -6.42
N LYS A 101 0.80 -1.62 -6.21
CA LYS A 101 1.93 -1.67 -7.14
C LYS A 101 1.75 -2.88 -8.05
N VAL A 102 1.77 -2.65 -9.37
CA VAL A 102 1.65 -3.68 -10.40
C VAL A 102 2.81 -3.60 -11.40
N THR A 103 3.07 -4.68 -12.11
CA THR A 103 3.98 -4.69 -13.25
C THR A 103 3.16 -4.60 -14.53
N SER A 104 3.43 -3.59 -15.34
CA SER A 104 2.78 -3.36 -16.63
C SER A 104 3.67 -3.78 -17.79
N GLY A 105 3.05 -4.28 -18.86
CA GLY A 105 3.70 -4.38 -20.18
C GLY A 105 3.66 -3.05 -20.93
N THR A 106 4.15 -3.06 -22.18
CA THR A 106 3.93 -1.96 -23.12
C THR A 106 2.55 -2.08 -23.77
N GLY A 107 1.92 -0.96 -24.12
CA GLY A 107 0.61 -0.94 -24.78
C GLY A 107 -0.58 -1.06 -23.81
N PRO A 108 -1.80 -1.30 -24.31
CA PRO A 108 -3.01 -1.34 -23.49
C PRO A 108 -2.94 -2.41 -22.40
N GLN A 109 -3.20 -2.00 -21.16
CA GLN A 109 -3.22 -2.84 -19.98
C GLN A 109 -4.61 -2.86 -19.36
N THR A 110 -4.95 -3.95 -18.67
CA THR A 110 -6.18 -4.08 -17.89
C THR A 110 -5.88 -4.81 -16.59
N PHE A 111 -6.27 -4.21 -15.48
CA PHE A 111 -6.18 -4.83 -14.14
C PHE A 111 -7.57 -4.87 -13.51
N THR A 112 -7.82 -5.93 -12.74
CA THR A 112 -9.06 -6.12 -12.00
C THR A 112 -8.77 -6.11 -10.50
N ILE A 113 -9.47 -5.25 -9.78
CA ILE A 113 -9.44 -5.18 -8.31
C ILE A 113 -10.77 -5.70 -7.80
N THR A 114 -10.72 -6.69 -6.91
CA THR A 114 -11.89 -7.28 -6.27
C THR A 114 -12.06 -6.73 -4.87
N GLN A 115 -13.30 -6.76 -4.39
CA GLN A 115 -13.68 -6.46 -3.02
C GLN A 115 -14.56 -7.60 -2.52
N SER A 116 -14.37 -8.01 -1.27
CA SER A 116 -15.31 -8.85 -0.53
C SER A 116 -15.62 -8.23 0.82
N ASN A 117 -16.77 -8.56 1.37
CA ASN A 117 -17.44 -7.88 2.48
C ASN A 117 -18.09 -8.96 3.35
N VAL A 118 -17.29 -9.61 4.18
CA VAL A 118 -17.75 -10.70 5.02
C VAL A 118 -17.92 -10.15 6.43
N GLY A 119 -19.14 -10.22 6.97
CA GLY A 119 -19.39 -9.98 8.38
C GLY A 119 -18.86 -11.11 9.26
N SER A 120 -18.55 -10.80 10.52
CA SER A 120 -18.22 -11.78 11.55
C SER A 120 -19.10 -11.49 12.77
N PRO A 121 -19.79 -12.49 13.37
CA PRO A 121 -19.65 -13.94 13.20
C PRO A 121 -20.70 -14.60 12.28
N VAL A 122 -21.67 -13.85 11.73
CA VAL A 122 -22.70 -14.36 10.81
C VAL A 122 -22.29 -14.04 9.37
N ALA A 123 -22.60 -14.91 8.40
CA ALA A 123 -22.34 -14.68 6.98
C ALA A 123 -23.30 -13.63 6.38
N ASN A 124 -23.43 -12.46 7.00
CA ASN A 124 -24.09 -11.30 6.41
C ASN A 124 -23.10 -10.51 5.56
N THR A 125 -23.57 -10.04 4.41
CA THR A 125 -22.81 -9.21 3.49
C THR A 125 -23.32 -7.78 3.61
N SER A 126 -22.41 -6.83 3.85
CA SER A 126 -22.76 -5.41 3.81
C SER A 126 -22.86 -4.90 2.36
N ARG A 127 -23.28 -3.67 2.09
CA ARG A 127 -23.17 -3.14 0.72
C ARG A 127 -21.70 -2.94 0.33
N ILE A 128 -21.39 -3.09 -0.95
CA ILE A 128 -20.06 -2.81 -1.50
C ILE A 128 -19.73 -1.31 -1.43
N PHE A 129 -18.46 -0.94 -1.30
CA PHE A 129 -18.04 0.43 -1.57
C PHE A 129 -17.98 0.71 -3.08
N LEU A 130 -18.33 1.94 -3.45
CA LEU A 130 -18.41 2.35 -4.85
C LEU A 130 -17.20 3.20 -5.25
N VAL A 131 -16.73 3.05 -6.48
CA VAL A 131 -15.63 3.89 -6.99
C VAL A 131 -16.07 5.34 -7.10
N GLY A 132 -15.27 6.24 -6.53
CA GLY A 132 -15.44 7.68 -6.64
C GLY A 132 -14.51 8.32 -7.66
N ALA A 133 -14.75 9.60 -7.96
CA ALA A 133 -13.88 10.41 -8.81
C ALA A 133 -12.48 10.59 -8.18
N GLY A 134 -11.44 10.53 -9.00
CA GLY A 134 -10.04 10.69 -8.57
C GLY A 134 -9.21 9.41 -8.56
N SER A 135 -9.76 8.29 -9.04
CA SER A 135 -9.00 7.06 -9.29
C SER A 135 -8.07 7.22 -10.50
N ASN A 136 -6.88 6.62 -10.46
CA ASN A 136 -5.91 6.73 -11.56
C ASN A 136 -4.83 5.63 -11.54
N ALA A 137 -4.04 5.57 -12.61
CA ALA A 137 -2.78 4.84 -12.69
C ALA A 137 -1.61 5.83 -12.84
N PHE A 138 -0.47 5.49 -12.26
CA PHE A 138 0.74 6.32 -12.25
C PHE A 138 1.98 5.51 -12.63
N ASP A 139 2.89 6.13 -13.38
CA ASP A 139 4.19 5.52 -13.71
C ASP A 139 5.12 5.45 -12.48
N SER A 140 6.34 4.95 -12.68
CA SER A 140 7.35 4.84 -11.62
C SER A 140 7.79 6.19 -11.02
N ASN A 141 7.58 7.29 -11.74
CA ASN A 141 7.88 8.65 -11.32
C ASN A 141 6.63 9.37 -10.77
N CYS A 142 5.52 8.65 -10.58
CA CYS A 142 4.23 9.17 -10.16
C CYS A 142 3.57 10.17 -11.13
N ASN A 143 3.91 10.12 -12.42
CA ASN A 143 3.15 10.83 -13.44
C ASN A 143 1.87 10.07 -13.75
N SER A 144 0.76 10.80 -13.93
CA SER A 144 -0.51 10.20 -14.29
C SER A 144 -0.47 9.58 -15.69
N LEU A 145 -1.02 8.37 -15.81
CA LEU A 145 -1.20 7.66 -17.08
C LEU A 145 -2.63 7.81 -17.64
N GLY A 146 -3.52 8.54 -16.98
CA GLY A 146 -4.89 8.78 -17.43
C GLY A 146 -5.73 7.50 -17.51
N ALA A 147 -5.84 6.76 -16.40
CA ALA A 147 -6.56 5.49 -16.41
C ALA A 147 -8.09 5.66 -16.53
N ALA A 148 -8.71 4.83 -17.36
CA ALA A 148 -10.16 4.64 -17.38
C ALA A 148 -10.53 3.60 -16.31
N VAL A 149 -11.40 3.99 -15.37
CA VAL A 149 -11.81 3.16 -14.24
C VAL A 149 -13.33 2.95 -14.29
N SER A 150 -13.75 1.69 -14.23
CA SER A 150 -15.16 1.30 -14.17
C SER A 150 -15.38 0.26 -13.10
N GLN A 151 -16.58 0.21 -12.51
CA GLN A 151 -16.93 -0.78 -11.50
C GLN A 151 -18.18 -1.55 -11.93
N ASP A 152 -18.19 -2.86 -11.72
CA ASP A 152 -19.40 -3.67 -11.74
C ASP A 152 -20.17 -3.46 -10.43
N PRO A 153 -21.39 -2.89 -10.46
CA PRO A 153 -22.15 -2.59 -9.25
C PRO A 153 -22.69 -3.82 -8.53
N SER A 154 -22.71 -4.99 -9.18
CA SER A 154 -23.20 -6.23 -8.58
C SER A 154 -22.11 -6.97 -7.81
N THR A 155 -20.90 -7.01 -8.36
CA THR A 155 -19.76 -7.73 -7.76
C THR A 155 -18.79 -6.81 -7.02
N GLY A 156 -18.86 -5.50 -7.27
CA GLY A 156 -17.89 -4.53 -6.77
C GLY A 156 -16.54 -4.56 -7.47
N ALA A 157 -16.35 -5.44 -8.46
CA ALA A 157 -15.10 -5.57 -9.19
C ALA A 157 -14.80 -4.30 -10.00
N VAL A 158 -13.59 -3.77 -9.83
CA VAL A 158 -13.11 -2.56 -10.50
C VAL A 158 -12.16 -2.95 -11.63
N THR A 159 -12.45 -2.47 -12.83
CA THR A 159 -11.58 -2.61 -14.00
C THR A 159 -10.83 -1.31 -14.22
N VAL A 160 -9.50 -1.39 -14.29
CA VAL A 160 -8.59 -0.26 -14.54
C VAL A 160 -7.90 -0.49 -15.87
N LYS A 161 -8.09 0.45 -16.82
CA LYS A 161 -7.48 0.40 -18.16
C LYS A 161 -6.60 1.60 -18.38
N PHE A 162 -5.38 1.38 -18.88
CA PHE A 162 -4.43 2.43 -19.25
C PHE A 162 -3.45 1.89 -20.29
N THR A 163 -2.63 2.77 -20.90
CA THR A 163 -1.54 2.34 -21.77
C THR A 163 -0.23 2.34 -20.99
N GLY A 164 0.37 1.16 -20.83
CA GLY A 164 1.65 0.99 -20.14
C GLY A 164 2.84 1.27 -21.05
N THR A 165 3.94 1.69 -20.43
CA THR A 165 5.25 1.87 -21.07
C THR A 165 6.23 0.74 -20.72
N GLY A 166 5.76 -0.30 -20.02
CA GLY A 166 6.60 -1.32 -19.40
C GLY A 166 7.09 -0.90 -18.01
N GLY A 167 7.15 -1.86 -17.10
CA GLY A 167 7.70 -1.67 -15.76
C GLY A 167 6.66 -1.38 -14.69
N THR A 168 7.10 -0.79 -13.57
CA THR A 168 6.28 -0.57 -12.38
C THR A 168 5.23 0.52 -12.60
N VAL A 169 3.99 0.23 -12.22
CA VAL A 169 2.87 1.17 -12.19
C VAL A 169 2.19 1.11 -10.83
N PHE A 170 1.69 2.24 -10.36
CA PHE A 170 0.90 2.36 -9.14
C PHE A 170 -0.55 2.68 -9.49
N LEU A 171 -1.49 1.86 -9.03
CA LEU A 171 -2.92 2.13 -9.17
C LEU A 171 -3.42 2.72 -7.85
N GLY A 172 -4.10 3.85 -7.90
CA GLY A 172 -4.78 4.44 -6.75
C GLY A 172 -6.28 4.51 -7.03
N ILE A 173 -7.06 3.65 -6.38
CA ILE A 173 -8.51 3.56 -6.59
C ILE A 173 -9.23 4.18 -5.41
N LYS A 174 -10.00 5.24 -5.68
CA LYS A 174 -10.78 5.95 -4.68
C LYS A 174 -12.12 5.26 -4.50
N TYR A 175 -12.45 4.92 -3.27
CA TYR A 175 -13.76 4.39 -2.91
C TYR A 175 -14.53 5.40 -2.07
N SER A 176 -15.83 5.46 -2.31
CA SER A 176 -16.79 6.15 -1.45
C SER A 176 -17.46 5.16 -0.50
N THR A 177 -17.55 5.57 0.76
CA THR A 177 -18.16 4.77 1.82
C THR A 177 -19.67 5.00 1.91
N SER A 178 -20.24 5.94 1.16
CA SER A 178 -21.64 6.35 1.33
C SER A 178 -22.67 5.29 0.94
N ASN A 179 -22.29 4.25 0.19
CA ASN A 179 -23.23 3.23 -0.29
C ASN A 179 -23.81 2.37 0.86
N VAL A 180 -23.09 2.25 1.97
CA VAL A 180 -23.55 1.53 3.17
C VAL A 180 -24.51 2.38 4.01
N VAL A 181 -24.64 3.69 3.74
CA VAL A 181 -25.62 4.54 4.43
C VAL A 181 -27.04 4.09 4.09
N GLY A 182 -27.88 3.99 5.11
CA GLY A 182 -29.23 3.44 5.01
C GLY A 182 -29.28 1.91 5.02
N GLU A 183 -28.17 1.23 5.23
CA GLU A 183 -28.16 -0.21 5.51
C GLU A 183 -28.61 -0.48 6.95
N THR A 184 -29.45 -1.51 7.13
CA THR A 184 -29.87 -1.97 8.45
C THR A 184 -28.70 -2.67 9.13
N VAL A 185 -28.35 -2.21 10.33
CA VAL A 185 -27.33 -2.87 11.13
C VAL A 185 -27.98 -4.07 11.83
N PRO A 186 -27.39 -5.28 11.73
CA PRO A 186 -27.81 -6.42 12.54
C PRO A 186 -27.79 -6.07 14.03
N SER A 187 -28.61 -6.76 14.82
CA SER A 187 -28.58 -6.66 16.27
C SER A 187 -28.08 -8.00 16.84
N PRO A 188 -26.99 -8.03 17.63
CA PRO A 188 -26.15 -6.89 18.05
C PRO A 188 -25.38 -6.27 16.87
N SER A 189 -24.92 -5.01 17.01
CA SER A 189 -24.13 -4.35 15.96
C SER A 189 -22.86 -5.13 15.66
N GLU A 190 -22.61 -5.39 14.38
CA GLU A 190 -21.48 -6.18 13.91
C GLU A 190 -20.44 -5.31 13.18
N ASP A 191 -19.22 -5.82 13.15
CA ASP A 191 -18.13 -5.29 12.33
C ASP A 191 -18.11 -6.04 11.00
N TRP A 192 -18.00 -5.31 9.89
CA TRP A 192 -17.76 -5.89 8.57
C TRP A 192 -16.32 -5.68 8.15
N THR A 193 -15.63 -6.75 7.77
CA THR A 193 -14.30 -6.63 7.20
C THR A 193 -14.37 -6.65 5.69
N TYR A 194 -13.91 -5.57 5.07
CA TYR A 194 -13.73 -5.49 3.64
C TYR A 194 -12.33 -5.93 3.26
N THR A 195 -12.21 -6.82 2.29
CA THR A 195 -10.93 -7.27 1.73
C THR A 195 -10.84 -6.85 0.27
N PHE A 196 -9.75 -6.16 -0.08
CA PHE A 196 -9.42 -5.74 -1.44
C PHE A 196 -8.21 -6.52 -1.95
N ALA A 197 -8.26 -6.96 -3.20
CA ALA A 197 -7.14 -7.65 -3.84
C ALA A 197 -7.10 -7.35 -5.34
N THR A 198 -5.91 -7.37 -5.93
CA THR A 198 -5.73 -7.23 -7.38
C THR A 198 -5.47 -8.61 -7.98
N THR A 199 -6.30 -9.01 -8.95
CA THR A 199 -6.21 -10.32 -9.59
C THR A 199 -4.84 -10.52 -10.25
N GLY A 200 -4.18 -11.64 -9.95
CA GLY A 200 -2.86 -11.96 -10.50
C GLY A 200 -1.69 -11.24 -9.84
N VAL A 201 -1.91 -10.45 -8.78
CA VAL A 201 -0.85 -9.71 -8.07
C VAL A 201 -0.69 -10.25 -6.65
N THR A 202 0.35 -11.07 -6.43
CA THR A 202 0.66 -11.66 -5.13
C THR A 202 0.97 -10.57 -4.09
N GLY A 203 0.37 -10.69 -2.89
CA GLY A 203 0.57 -9.75 -1.80
C GLY A 203 -0.26 -8.46 -1.90
N SER A 204 -1.14 -8.34 -2.89
CA SER A 204 -2.02 -7.17 -3.08
C SER A 204 -3.25 -7.13 -2.15
N THR A 205 -3.32 -8.03 -1.16
CA THR A 205 -4.47 -8.09 -0.25
C THR A 205 -4.35 -7.02 0.83
N SER A 206 -5.34 -6.14 0.92
CA SER A 206 -5.48 -5.16 2.02
C SER A 206 -6.89 -5.22 2.62
N LYS A 207 -7.02 -4.89 3.90
CA LYS A 207 -8.31 -4.96 4.62
C LYS A 207 -8.64 -3.65 5.32
N ILE A 208 -9.93 -3.37 5.43
CA ILE A 208 -10.47 -2.24 6.20
C ILE A 208 -11.79 -2.67 6.85
N ASP A 209 -11.97 -2.31 8.11
CA ASP A 209 -13.18 -2.64 8.86
C ASP A 209 -14.20 -1.50 8.77
N LEU A 210 -15.48 -1.85 8.69
CA LEU A 210 -16.61 -0.96 8.91
C LEU A 210 -17.19 -1.29 10.28
N ALA A 211 -16.93 -0.42 11.25
CA ALA A 211 -17.21 -0.67 12.66
C ALA A 211 -18.05 0.47 13.27
N PRO A 212 -18.86 0.22 14.32
CA PRO A 212 -19.61 1.27 14.97
C PRO A 212 -18.65 2.27 15.63
N LYS A 213 -19.05 3.54 15.64
CA LYS A 213 -18.31 4.59 16.33
C LYS A 213 -18.23 4.25 17.83
N THR A 214 -17.02 4.09 18.35
CA THR A 214 -16.81 3.95 19.79
C THR A 214 -17.20 5.25 20.52
N PRO A 215 -17.93 5.18 21.65
CA PRO A 215 -18.26 6.33 22.48
C PRO A 215 -17.05 7.13 22.94
#